data_AF-A0A1H9T112-F1
#
_entry.id   AF-A0A1H9T112-F1
#
_cell.length_a   1.000
_cell.length_b   1.000
_cell.length_c   1.000
_cell.angle_alpha   90.00
_cell.angle_beta   90.00
_cell.angle_gamma   90.00
#
_symmetry.space_group_name_H-M   'P 1'
#
loop_
_entity.id
_entity.type
_entity.pdbx_description
1 polymer ?
#
loop_
_entity_poly.entity_id
_entity_poly.type
_entity_poly.pdbx_seq_one_letter_code
_entity_poly.pdbx_strand_id
1 'polypeptide(L)'
;MVDKGPDLGEFGYAGDDRVVPFQVEGLDVRGRAVQLGPMLDAILERHNYPLPVARLVAETVVLTVLLGTSLKFDGKLIIQTKSDGPVDLVVADFSTPDRVRAYARYDEEALASAIEKGETDPQDLLGQGILAFTIDQGEFTQRYQGIVPLDGASLEEIAGVYFRQSEQIPTKVRLGVAELLDRDENGKPRHRWRAGGMVAQFLPEAPDRMRQPDLHGGDGDESFDGSVDDLWDEARVMVETIDADELTDPTVGTERLLFRLFHERGVRVYPPQAVYDQCACSREKLRDVLASFSQEEIESTVEDGVISVTCEFCSTTYTFEATEVRPQ
;
A
#
# COMPACT_ATOMS: atom_id res chain seq x y z
N MET A 1 -26.45 22.42 0.84
CA MET A 1 -25.67 22.43 -0.41
C MET A 1 -26.27 21.32 -1.25
N VAL A 2 -26.79 21.67 -2.43
CA VAL A 2 -27.53 20.73 -3.29
C VAL A 2 -26.52 19.77 -3.90
N ASP A 3 -26.69 18.48 -3.60
CA ASP A 3 -25.96 17.37 -4.21
C ASP A 3 -26.35 17.35 -5.70
N LYS A 4 -25.49 17.93 -6.54
CA LYS A 4 -25.61 17.81 -7.99
C LYS A 4 -25.12 16.42 -8.35
N GLY A 5 -26.05 15.55 -8.72
CA GLY A 5 -25.71 14.27 -9.36
C GLY A 5 -24.84 14.50 -10.61
N PRO A 6 -24.02 13.51 -11.00
CA PRO A 6 -23.03 13.66 -12.06
C PRO A 6 -23.69 13.93 -13.43
N ASP A 7 -23.15 14.89 -14.18
CA ASP A 7 -23.57 15.20 -15.56
C ASP A 7 -22.99 14.19 -16.56
N LEU A 8 -23.74 13.88 -17.63
CA LEU A 8 -23.29 12.98 -18.69
C LEU A 8 -22.03 13.55 -19.39
N GLY A 9 -20.89 12.88 -19.21
CA GLY A 9 -19.59 13.30 -19.74
C GLY A 9 -18.59 13.74 -18.67
N GLU A 10 -19.04 13.96 -17.43
CA GLU A 10 -18.17 13.98 -16.25
C GLU A 10 -18.00 12.53 -15.77
N PHE A 11 -16.93 11.86 -16.22
CA PHE A 11 -16.47 10.67 -15.51
C PHE A 11 -16.00 11.17 -14.15
N GLY A 12 -16.85 11.04 -13.13
CA GLY A 12 -16.54 11.45 -11.76
C GLY A 12 -15.29 10.71 -11.30
N TYR A 13 -14.14 11.37 -11.42
CA TYR A 13 -12.87 10.86 -10.97
C TYR A 13 -12.95 10.64 -9.45
N ALA A 14 -12.61 9.44 -8.97
CA ALA A 14 -12.36 9.24 -7.54
C ALA A 14 -11.35 10.29 -7.03
N GLY A 15 -10.43 10.74 -7.88
CA GLY A 15 -9.39 11.68 -7.49
C GLY A 15 -8.31 11.02 -6.65
N ASP A 16 -7.36 11.81 -6.21
CA ASP A 16 -6.22 11.31 -5.45
C ASP A 16 -6.64 10.87 -4.05
N ASP A 17 -5.86 9.95 -3.48
CA ASP A 17 -6.03 9.40 -2.13
C ASP A 17 -7.37 8.68 -1.93
N ARG A 18 -7.89 8.10 -3.02
CA ARG A 18 -9.11 7.28 -2.99
C ARG A 18 -8.89 5.92 -3.68
N VAL A 19 -9.23 4.86 -2.97
CA VAL A 19 -9.21 3.49 -3.48
C VAL A 19 -10.53 3.20 -4.19
N VAL A 20 -10.46 2.71 -5.41
CA VAL A 20 -11.60 2.29 -6.23
C VAL A 20 -11.65 0.77 -6.27
N PRO A 21 -12.60 0.13 -5.59
CA PRO A 21 -12.86 -1.29 -5.78
C PRO A 21 -13.52 -1.52 -7.13
N PHE A 22 -13.18 -2.62 -7.79
CA PHE A 22 -13.75 -2.99 -9.07
C PHE A 22 -13.94 -4.51 -9.21
N GLN A 23 -14.75 -4.89 -10.19
CA GLN A 23 -14.96 -6.27 -10.59
C GLN A 23 -15.09 -6.32 -12.12
N VAL A 24 -14.51 -7.36 -12.73
CA VAL A 24 -14.60 -7.65 -14.16
C VAL A 24 -15.39 -8.95 -14.29
N GLU A 25 -16.68 -8.82 -14.61
CA GLU A 25 -17.59 -9.96 -14.64
C GLU A 25 -17.18 -11.00 -15.69
N GLY A 26 -16.70 -10.55 -16.86
CA GLY A 26 -16.27 -11.45 -17.94
C GLY A 26 -14.97 -12.22 -17.68
N LEU A 27 -14.26 -11.97 -16.58
CA LEU A 27 -12.98 -12.63 -16.23
C LEU A 27 -12.98 -13.26 -14.84
N ASP A 28 -14.09 -13.19 -14.09
CA ASP A 28 -14.15 -13.59 -12.68
C ASP A 28 -13.05 -12.92 -11.83
N VAL A 29 -12.73 -11.65 -12.09
CA VAL A 29 -11.71 -10.91 -11.34
C VAL A 29 -12.34 -9.81 -10.51
N ARG A 30 -11.89 -9.68 -9.26
CA ARG A 30 -12.09 -8.47 -8.46
C ARG A 30 -10.77 -7.81 -8.17
N GLY A 31 -10.81 -6.53 -7.90
CA GLY A 31 -9.61 -5.81 -7.56
C GLY A 31 -9.86 -4.49 -6.88
N ARG A 32 -8.76 -3.81 -6.60
CA ARG A 32 -8.74 -2.43 -6.13
C ARG A 32 -7.64 -1.71 -6.88
N ALA A 33 -7.90 -0.46 -7.21
CA ALA A 33 -6.92 0.43 -7.79
C ALA A 33 -6.90 1.74 -7.02
N VAL A 34 -5.75 2.39 -6.95
CA VAL A 34 -5.56 3.63 -6.20
C VAL A 34 -4.54 4.51 -6.89
N GLN A 35 -4.73 5.83 -6.77
CA GLN A 35 -3.70 6.83 -7.03
C GLN A 35 -3.57 7.69 -5.76
N LEU A 36 -2.37 7.75 -5.21
CA LEU A 36 -2.00 8.51 -4.04
C LEU A 36 -1.19 9.74 -4.48
N GLY A 37 -1.43 10.87 -3.83
CA GLY A 37 -0.75 12.12 -4.11
C GLY A 37 -0.59 12.97 -2.85
N PRO A 38 -1.54 13.87 -2.52
CA PRO A 38 -1.41 14.77 -1.37
C PRO A 38 -1.11 14.08 -0.03
N MET A 39 -1.74 12.93 0.25
CA MET A 39 -1.45 12.13 1.45
C MET A 39 0.00 11.62 1.44
N LEU A 40 0.48 11.16 0.28
CA LEU A 40 1.83 10.65 0.13
C LEU A 40 2.89 11.75 0.28
N ASP A 41 2.64 12.93 -0.30
CA ASP A 41 3.47 14.13 -0.11
C ASP A 41 3.65 14.41 1.39
N ALA A 42 2.54 14.42 2.15
CA ALA A 42 2.59 14.67 3.60
C ALA A 42 3.40 13.61 4.38
N ILE A 43 3.38 12.34 3.93
CA ILE A 43 4.18 11.25 4.52
C ILE A 43 5.67 11.43 4.24
N LEU A 44 6.03 11.80 3.03
CA LEU A 44 7.43 11.87 2.60
C LEU A 44 8.11 13.19 3.02
N GLU A 45 7.41 14.33 2.92
CA GLU A 45 7.97 15.66 3.22
C GLU A 45 8.40 15.80 4.68
N ARG A 46 7.68 15.19 5.63
CA ARG A 46 8.01 15.28 7.07
C ARG A 46 9.28 14.54 7.48
N HIS A 47 9.77 13.63 6.63
CA HIS A 47 10.96 12.82 6.88
C HIS A 47 12.15 13.19 5.99
N ASN A 48 11.90 13.98 4.94
CA ASN A 48 12.92 14.45 4.00
C ASN A 48 13.81 13.32 3.45
N TYR A 49 13.18 12.22 3.04
CA TYR A 49 13.87 11.05 2.52
C TYR A 49 14.62 11.36 1.21
N PRO A 50 15.81 10.77 0.98
CA PRO A 50 16.43 10.72 -0.33
C PRO A 50 15.51 10.06 -1.37
N LEU A 51 15.60 10.46 -2.64
CA LEU A 51 14.69 10.00 -3.71
C LEU A 51 14.49 8.46 -3.76
N PRO A 52 15.54 7.62 -3.67
CA PRO A 52 15.36 6.17 -3.72
C PRO A 52 14.56 5.62 -2.52
N VAL A 53 14.81 6.15 -1.32
CA VAL A 53 14.09 5.76 -0.10
C VAL A 53 12.65 6.23 -0.14
N ALA A 54 12.41 7.47 -0.62
CA ALA A 54 11.07 8.01 -0.78
C ALA A 54 10.22 7.15 -1.74
N ARG A 55 10.83 6.70 -2.85
CA ARG A 55 10.18 5.78 -3.80
C ARG A 55 9.79 4.45 -3.15
N LEU A 56 10.71 3.83 -2.41
CA LEU A 56 10.46 2.56 -1.71
C LEU A 56 9.33 2.70 -0.66
N VAL A 57 9.33 3.79 0.11
CA VAL A 57 8.26 4.08 1.08
C VAL A 57 6.93 4.26 0.36
N ALA A 58 6.90 5.01 -0.74
CA ALA A 58 5.69 5.22 -1.54
C ALA A 58 5.11 3.92 -2.09
N GLU A 59 5.93 3.04 -2.67
CA GLU A 59 5.48 1.73 -3.15
C GLU A 59 4.90 0.88 -2.00
N THR A 60 5.55 0.90 -0.85
CA THR A 60 5.10 0.18 0.35
C THR A 60 3.77 0.73 0.88
N VAL A 61 3.58 2.05 0.85
CA VAL A 61 2.31 2.71 1.20
C VAL A 61 1.18 2.30 0.25
N VAL A 62 1.42 2.33 -1.07
CA VAL A 62 0.42 1.91 -2.06
C VAL A 62 0.01 0.46 -1.84
N LEU A 63 0.98 -0.44 -1.69
CA LEU A 63 0.71 -1.85 -1.39
C LEU A 63 -0.13 -1.99 -0.12
N THR A 64 0.27 -1.31 0.95
CA THR A 64 -0.43 -1.34 2.24
C THR A 64 -1.86 -0.83 2.14
N VAL A 65 -2.13 0.22 1.36
CA VAL A 65 -3.46 0.75 1.12
C VAL A 65 -4.33 -0.22 0.33
N LEU A 66 -3.80 -0.80 -0.76
CA LEU A 66 -4.52 -1.77 -1.58
C LEU A 66 -4.93 -3.01 -0.77
N LEU A 67 -4.04 -3.51 0.08
CA LEU A 67 -4.30 -4.69 0.91
C LEU A 67 -5.14 -4.34 2.14
N GLY A 68 -4.89 -3.20 2.78
CA GLY A 68 -5.60 -2.77 3.99
C GLY A 68 -7.09 -2.49 3.74
N THR A 69 -7.41 -1.85 2.61
CA THR A 69 -8.81 -1.65 2.17
C THR A 69 -9.49 -2.93 1.69
N SER A 70 -8.76 -4.05 1.60
CA SER A 70 -9.31 -5.37 1.30
C SER A 70 -9.79 -6.15 2.52
N LEU A 71 -9.41 -5.70 3.72
CA LEU A 71 -9.88 -6.29 4.97
C LEU A 71 -11.41 -6.15 5.10
N LYS A 72 -12.06 -7.25 5.50
CA LYS A 72 -13.52 -7.32 5.67
C LYS A 72 -13.99 -7.03 7.12
N PHE A 73 -13.06 -6.76 8.01
CA PHE A 73 -13.28 -6.57 9.45
C PHE A 73 -12.49 -5.36 9.94
N ASP A 74 -12.85 -4.86 11.11
CA ASP A 74 -12.10 -3.80 11.76
C ASP A 74 -10.78 -4.33 12.33
N GLY A 75 -9.69 -3.68 11.96
CA GLY A 75 -8.36 -4.14 12.33
C GLY A 75 -7.25 -3.28 11.76
N LYS A 76 -6.04 -3.82 11.84
CA LYS A 76 -4.81 -3.20 11.40
C LYS A 76 -4.02 -4.18 10.55
N LEU A 77 -3.65 -3.75 9.34
CA LEU A 77 -2.62 -4.38 8.53
C LEU A 77 -1.31 -3.65 8.74
N ILE A 78 -0.25 -4.40 8.97
CA ILE A 78 1.12 -3.89 9.10
C ILE A 78 1.97 -4.64 8.08
N ILE A 79 2.57 -3.90 7.16
CA ILE A 79 3.62 -4.41 6.28
C ILE A 79 4.94 -3.89 6.85
N GLN A 80 5.83 -4.79 7.21
CA GLN A 80 7.16 -4.42 7.71
C GLN A 80 8.26 -5.21 7.02
N THR A 81 9.33 -4.54 6.61
CA THR A 81 10.58 -5.17 6.18
C THR A 81 11.55 -5.25 7.34
N LYS A 82 12.36 -6.30 7.38
CA LYS A 82 13.60 -6.33 8.15
C LYS A 82 14.67 -6.93 7.28
N SER A 83 15.68 -6.14 6.99
CA SER A 83 16.67 -6.49 5.98
C SER A 83 18.06 -5.94 6.27
N ASP A 84 19.04 -6.42 5.52
CA ASP A 84 20.45 -6.05 5.64
C ASP A 84 20.92 -5.04 4.58
N GLY A 85 20.03 -4.59 3.70
CA GLY A 85 20.31 -3.54 2.72
C GLY A 85 20.41 -2.13 3.33
N PRO A 86 20.72 -1.11 2.49
CA PRO A 86 20.78 0.29 2.91
C PRO A 86 19.54 0.79 3.66
N VAL A 87 18.37 0.25 3.35
CA VAL A 87 17.12 0.50 4.08
C VAL A 87 16.83 -0.73 4.93
N ASP A 88 17.13 -0.64 6.23
CA ASP A 88 17.04 -1.79 7.16
C ASP A 88 15.62 -2.09 7.64
N LEU A 89 14.73 -1.09 7.57
CA LEU A 89 13.38 -1.13 8.07
C LEU A 89 12.49 -0.18 7.28
N VAL A 90 11.42 -0.73 6.71
CA VAL A 90 10.27 0.01 6.22
C VAL A 90 9.05 -0.55 6.92
N VAL A 91 8.21 0.31 7.47
CA VAL A 91 6.94 -0.07 8.10
C VAL A 91 5.84 0.80 7.53
N ALA A 92 4.79 0.17 7.02
CA ALA A 92 3.56 0.84 6.64
C ALA A 92 2.37 0.16 7.33
N ASP A 93 1.55 0.99 7.95
CA ASP A 93 0.36 0.57 8.68
C ASP A 93 -0.88 1.08 7.98
N PHE A 94 -1.87 0.20 7.82
CA PHE A 94 -3.25 0.58 7.52
C PHE A 94 -4.13 0.19 8.71
N SER A 95 -4.84 1.14 9.28
CA SER A 95 -5.85 0.88 10.31
C SER A 95 -7.23 1.23 9.76
N THR A 96 -8.16 0.29 9.85
CA THR A 96 -9.52 0.53 9.36
C THR A 96 -10.17 1.71 10.11
N PRO A 97 -11.02 2.49 9.42
CA PRO A 97 -11.45 2.31 8.03
C PRO A 97 -10.50 2.88 6.97
N ASP A 98 -9.66 3.87 7.29
CA ASP A 98 -9.04 4.73 6.28
C ASP A 98 -7.67 5.32 6.68
N ARG A 99 -7.12 4.92 7.83
CA ARG A 99 -5.91 5.56 8.39
C ARG A 99 -4.65 4.87 7.92
N VAL A 100 -3.75 5.64 7.35
CA VAL A 100 -2.46 5.20 6.84
C VAL A 100 -1.34 5.92 7.57
N ARG A 101 -0.24 5.22 7.80
CA ARG A 101 1.04 5.84 8.18
C ARG A 101 2.18 4.96 7.71
N ALA A 102 3.32 5.57 7.41
CA ALA A 102 4.53 4.83 7.08
C ALA A 102 5.77 5.52 7.62
N TYR A 103 6.83 4.74 7.72
CA TYR A 103 8.15 5.14 8.17
C TYR A 103 9.19 4.21 7.57
N ALA A 104 10.35 4.76 7.23
CA ALA A 104 11.54 4.00 6.91
C ALA A 104 12.75 4.52 7.69
N ARG A 105 13.66 3.58 7.98
CA ARG A 105 14.99 3.83 8.53
C ARG A 105 16.03 3.30 7.56
N TYR A 106 17.10 4.04 7.39
CA TYR A 106 18.15 3.76 6.43
C TYR A 106 19.51 4.21 6.96
N ASP A 107 20.57 3.62 6.43
CA ASP A 107 21.96 4.01 6.66
C ASP A 107 22.43 4.96 5.56
N GLU A 108 22.84 6.18 5.93
CA GLU A 108 23.22 7.22 4.98
C GLU A 108 24.48 6.86 4.15
N GLU A 109 25.46 6.21 4.76
CA GLU A 109 26.72 5.84 4.09
C GLU A 109 26.50 4.70 3.10
N ALA A 110 25.75 3.67 3.52
CA ALA A 110 25.39 2.55 2.67
C ALA A 110 24.52 2.99 1.50
N LEU A 111 23.55 3.89 1.75
CA LEU A 111 22.69 4.45 0.71
C LEU A 111 23.48 5.29 -0.30
N ALA A 112 24.40 6.14 0.17
CA ALA A 112 25.25 6.92 -0.73
C ALA A 112 26.08 6.00 -1.65
N SER A 113 26.64 4.92 -1.11
CA SER A 113 27.37 3.93 -1.91
C SER A 113 26.48 3.21 -2.93
N ALA A 114 25.25 2.85 -2.55
CA ALA A 114 24.29 2.22 -3.46
C ALA A 114 23.90 3.17 -4.61
N ILE A 115 23.67 4.46 -4.31
CA ILE A 115 23.38 5.50 -5.31
C ILE A 115 24.54 5.66 -6.30
N GLU A 116 25.80 5.67 -5.82
CA GLU A 116 26.97 5.77 -6.69
C GLU A 116 27.12 4.58 -7.65
N LYS A 117 26.67 3.40 -7.23
CA LYS A 117 26.66 2.17 -8.05
C LYS A 117 25.45 2.10 -9.00
N GLY A 118 24.45 2.95 -8.81
CA GLY A 118 23.17 2.89 -9.52
C GLY A 118 22.21 1.82 -8.99
N GLU A 119 22.46 1.28 -7.80
CA GLU A 119 21.64 0.27 -7.10
C GLU A 119 20.51 0.98 -6.33
N THR A 120 19.63 1.66 -7.06
CA THR A 120 18.57 2.52 -6.48
C THR A 120 17.18 1.91 -6.53
N ASP A 121 17.04 0.70 -7.08
CA ASP A 121 15.74 0.03 -7.15
C ASP A 121 15.32 -0.48 -5.76
N PRO A 122 14.00 -0.55 -5.47
CA PRO A 122 13.48 -0.96 -4.16
C PRO A 122 14.08 -2.26 -3.61
N GLN A 123 14.28 -3.25 -4.48
CA GLN A 123 14.85 -4.56 -4.11
C GLN A 123 16.34 -4.49 -3.75
N ASP A 124 17.11 -3.59 -4.36
CA ASP A 124 18.53 -3.39 -4.04
C ASP A 124 18.69 -2.66 -2.70
N LEU A 125 17.82 -1.69 -2.45
CA LEU A 125 17.79 -0.93 -1.19
C LEU A 125 17.40 -1.79 0.01
N LEU A 126 16.49 -2.75 -0.22
CA LEU A 126 16.11 -3.72 0.80
C LEU A 126 17.19 -4.80 0.95
N GLY A 127 17.80 -5.28 -0.12
CA GLY A 127 18.78 -6.36 -0.05
C GLY A 127 18.13 -7.68 0.38
N GLN A 128 18.74 -8.40 1.32
CA GLN A 128 18.23 -9.68 1.83
C GLN A 128 17.55 -9.51 3.18
N GLY A 129 16.51 -10.31 3.42
CA GLY A 129 15.76 -10.22 4.66
C GLY A 129 14.39 -10.86 4.59
N ILE A 130 13.44 -10.25 5.29
CA ILE A 130 12.06 -10.71 5.32
C ILE A 130 11.09 -9.54 5.18
N LEU A 131 9.97 -9.80 4.51
CA LEU A 131 8.77 -8.98 4.52
C LEU A 131 7.71 -9.70 5.36
N ALA A 132 7.22 -9.05 6.41
CA ALA A 132 6.17 -9.60 7.27
C ALA A 132 4.86 -8.81 7.08
N PHE A 133 3.79 -9.54 6.78
CA PHE A 133 2.41 -9.06 6.75
C PHE A 133 1.75 -9.45 8.06
N THR A 134 1.43 -8.47 8.90
CA THR A 134 0.78 -8.71 10.19
C THR A 134 -0.64 -8.16 10.16
N ILE A 135 -1.62 -9.01 10.49
CA ILE A 135 -3.03 -8.67 10.61
C ILE A 135 -3.41 -8.76 12.08
N ASP A 136 -3.84 -7.64 12.64
CA ASP A 136 -4.31 -7.51 14.03
C ASP A 136 -5.80 -7.11 14.01
N GLN A 137 -6.69 -7.96 14.53
CA GLN A 137 -8.14 -7.69 14.60
C GLN A 137 -8.59 -7.21 15.99
N GLY A 138 -7.64 -6.81 16.86
CA GLY A 138 -7.90 -6.28 18.18
C GLY A 138 -7.65 -7.27 19.33
N GLU A 139 -7.89 -6.80 20.56
CA GLU A 139 -7.43 -7.44 21.82
C GLU A 139 -7.90 -8.87 22.05
N PHE A 140 -9.03 -9.27 21.48
CA PHE A 140 -9.61 -10.61 21.67
C PHE A 140 -9.25 -11.60 20.55
N THR A 141 -8.38 -11.19 19.62
CA THR A 141 -8.00 -12.01 18.46
C THR A 141 -6.50 -12.28 18.44
N GLN A 142 -6.13 -13.45 17.94
CA GLN A 142 -4.72 -13.75 17.72
C GLN A 142 -4.24 -13.00 16.48
N ARG A 143 -3.10 -12.33 16.61
CA ARG A 143 -2.41 -11.70 15.49
C ARG A 143 -1.98 -12.77 14.50
N TYR A 144 -2.36 -12.59 13.24
CA TYR A 144 -1.88 -13.41 12.15
C TYR A 144 -0.66 -12.73 11.52
N GLN A 145 0.41 -13.49 11.29
CA GLN A 145 1.61 -12.99 10.63
C GLN A 145 2.06 -13.96 9.55
N GLY A 146 2.12 -13.48 8.30
CA GLY A 146 2.76 -14.19 7.20
C GLY A 146 4.10 -13.55 6.86
N ILE A 147 5.13 -14.35 6.65
CA ILE A 147 6.49 -13.89 6.40
C ILE A 147 6.93 -14.45 5.05
N VAL A 148 7.47 -13.58 4.19
CA VAL A 148 8.03 -13.93 2.88
C VAL A 148 9.50 -13.47 2.85
N PRO A 149 10.44 -14.28 2.32
CA PRO A 149 11.82 -13.85 2.17
C PRO A 149 11.95 -12.70 1.16
N LEU A 150 12.92 -11.82 1.41
CA LEU A 150 13.41 -10.83 0.45
C LEU A 150 14.67 -11.43 -0.20
N ASP A 151 14.57 -11.78 -1.48
CA ASP A 151 15.62 -12.45 -2.26
C ASP A 151 15.94 -11.70 -3.56
N GLY A 152 15.72 -10.39 -3.58
CA GLY A 152 15.88 -9.53 -4.76
C GLY A 152 14.65 -9.44 -5.64
N ALA A 153 13.54 -10.10 -5.26
CA ALA A 153 12.24 -9.92 -5.90
C ALA A 153 11.63 -8.54 -5.60
N SER A 154 10.82 -8.05 -6.52
CA SER A 154 10.08 -6.80 -6.35
C SER A 154 8.94 -6.93 -5.33
N LEU A 155 8.48 -5.82 -4.76
CA LEU A 155 7.34 -5.81 -3.83
C LEU A 155 6.06 -6.40 -4.46
N GLU A 156 5.88 -6.24 -5.78
CA GLU A 156 4.77 -6.83 -6.54
C GLU A 156 4.81 -8.36 -6.50
N GLU A 157 5.99 -8.94 -6.75
CA GLU A 157 6.20 -10.39 -6.76
C GLU A 157 6.06 -10.97 -5.37
N ILE A 158 6.64 -10.32 -4.36
CA ILE A 158 6.56 -10.74 -2.96
C ILE A 158 5.09 -10.75 -2.48
N ALA A 159 4.32 -9.72 -2.83
CA ALA A 159 2.89 -9.67 -2.53
C ALA A 159 2.15 -10.84 -3.22
N GLY A 160 2.47 -11.13 -4.49
CA GLY A 160 1.91 -12.27 -5.21
C GLY A 160 2.22 -13.62 -4.55
N VAL A 161 3.46 -13.81 -4.06
CA VAL A 161 3.87 -15.01 -3.31
C VAL A 161 3.09 -15.13 -1.99
N TYR A 162 2.97 -14.04 -1.24
CA TYR A 162 2.20 -14.00 0.01
C TYR A 162 0.75 -14.46 -0.21
N PHE A 163 0.02 -13.87 -1.16
CA PHE A 163 -1.38 -14.25 -1.40
C PHE A 163 -1.54 -15.68 -1.90
N ARG A 164 -0.60 -16.16 -2.72
CA ARG A 164 -0.61 -17.54 -3.20
C ARG A 164 -0.42 -18.54 -2.06
N GLN A 165 0.45 -18.24 -1.10
CA GLN A 165 0.75 -19.13 0.03
C GLN A 165 -0.29 -19.04 1.15
N SER A 166 -0.71 -17.84 1.52
CA SER A 166 -1.60 -17.60 2.67
C SER A 166 -3.08 -17.76 2.33
N GLU A 167 -3.53 -17.22 1.20
CA GLU A 167 -4.96 -17.14 0.84
C GLU A 167 -5.35 -18.13 -0.27
N GLN A 168 -4.37 -18.72 -0.97
CA GLN A 168 -4.58 -19.57 -2.15
C GLN A 168 -5.38 -18.89 -3.27
N ILE A 169 -5.37 -17.55 -3.30
CA ILE A 169 -6.04 -16.76 -4.33
C ILE A 169 -4.99 -16.26 -5.32
N PRO A 170 -5.08 -16.63 -6.62
CA PRO A 170 -4.26 -16.03 -7.66
C PRO A 170 -4.41 -14.51 -7.62
N THR A 171 -3.28 -13.83 -7.37
CA THR A 171 -3.23 -12.38 -7.17
C THR A 171 -2.11 -11.80 -7.99
N LYS A 172 -2.41 -10.71 -8.70
CA LYS A 172 -1.42 -9.89 -9.41
C LYS A 172 -1.47 -8.48 -8.86
N VAL A 173 -0.31 -7.92 -8.57
CA VAL A 173 -0.14 -6.55 -8.11
C VAL A 173 0.68 -5.78 -9.14
N ARG A 174 0.34 -4.51 -9.36
CA ARG A 174 1.17 -3.53 -10.04
C ARG A 174 1.27 -2.28 -9.20
N LEU A 175 2.47 -1.73 -9.11
CA LEU A 175 2.82 -0.54 -8.36
C LEU A 175 3.61 0.38 -9.29
N GLY A 176 3.42 1.69 -9.12
CA GLY A 176 4.16 2.70 -9.86
C GLY A 176 4.32 3.93 -9.00
N VAL A 177 5.51 4.51 -9.01
CA VAL A 177 5.81 5.75 -8.29
C VAL A 177 6.57 6.68 -9.21
N ALA A 178 6.15 7.92 -9.25
CA ALA A 178 6.79 8.98 -10.00
C ALA A 178 6.91 10.24 -9.13
N GLU A 179 8.02 10.94 -9.34
CA GLU A 179 8.18 12.31 -8.88
C GLU A 179 7.76 13.24 -10.02
N LEU A 180 6.78 14.09 -9.75
CA LEU A 180 6.30 15.12 -10.66
C LEU A 180 6.94 16.46 -10.30
N LEU A 181 7.56 17.07 -11.30
CA LEU A 181 8.09 18.43 -11.25
C LEU A 181 7.06 19.36 -11.88
N ASP A 182 6.32 20.09 -11.04
CA ASP A 182 5.33 21.07 -11.50
C ASP A 182 5.68 22.48 -11.00
N ARG A 183 4.94 23.49 -11.43
CA ARG A 183 5.04 24.86 -10.93
C ARG A 183 3.80 25.22 -10.14
N ASP A 184 3.99 25.86 -8.99
CA ASP A 184 2.86 26.42 -8.24
C ASP A 184 2.23 27.61 -8.98
N GLU A 185 1.11 28.13 -8.45
CA GLU A 185 0.42 29.30 -8.99
C GLU A 185 1.31 30.56 -9.11
N ASN A 186 2.43 30.58 -8.37
CA ASN A 186 3.43 31.65 -8.38
C ASN A 186 4.64 31.34 -9.30
N GLY A 187 4.59 30.24 -10.05
CA GLY A 187 5.64 29.80 -10.97
C GLY A 187 6.87 29.14 -10.32
N LYS A 188 6.85 28.91 -9.00
CA LYS A 188 7.94 28.26 -8.25
C LYS A 188 7.91 26.75 -8.52
N PRO A 189 9.06 26.11 -8.82
CA PRO A 189 9.11 24.66 -8.95
C PRO A 189 8.69 24.00 -7.64
N ARG A 190 7.83 23.00 -7.74
CA ARG A 190 7.39 22.15 -6.64
C ARG A 190 7.55 20.69 -7.06
N HIS A 191 8.15 19.92 -6.17
CA HIS A 191 8.23 18.48 -6.26
C HIS A 191 6.95 17.91 -5.65
N ARG A 192 6.30 16.98 -6.35
CA ARG A 192 5.15 16.23 -5.86
C ARG A 192 5.36 14.76 -6.14
N TRP A 193 4.97 13.93 -5.20
CA TRP A 193 4.95 12.50 -5.36
C TRP A 193 3.59 12.06 -5.86
N ARG A 194 3.63 11.12 -6.81
CA ARG A 194 2.44 10.42 -7.27
C ARG A 194 2.73 8.96 -7.33
N ALA A 195 1.87 8.17 -6.69
CA ALA A 195 2.02 6.73 -6.65
C ALA A 195 0.70 6.07 -7.00
N GLY A 196 0.72 5.14 -7.94
CA GLY A 196 -0.44 4.38 -8.34
C GLY A 196 -0.23 2.89 -8.09
N GLY A 197 -1.32 2.17 -7.92
CA GLY A 197 -1.25 0.73 -7.91
C GLY A 197 -2.59 0.05 -8.14
N MET A 198 -2.51 -1.21 -8.51
CA MET A 198 -3.67 -2.07 -8.70
C MET A 198 -3.38 -3.47 -8.17
N VAL A 199 -4.36 -4.04 -7.48
CA VAL A 199 -4.38 -5.47 -7.15
C VAL A 199 -5.57 -6.10 -7.86
N ALA A 200 -5.32 -7.21 -8.56
CA ALA A 200 -6.33 -8.05 -9.19
C ALA A 200 -6.26 -9.44 -8.57
N GLN A 201 -7.42 -9.98 -8.20
CA GLN A 201 -7.60 -11.27 -7.54
C GLN A 201 -8.68 -12.07 -8.27
N PHE A 202 -8.38 -13.32 -8.54
CA PHE A 202 -9.34 -14.24 -9.13
C PHE A 202 -10.42 -14.66 -8.12
N LEU A 203 -11.68 -14.73 -8.55
CA LEU A 203 -12.82 -15.20 -7.76
C LEU A 203 -13.21 -16.61 -8.24
N PRO A 204 -12.95 -17.66 -7.45
CA PRO A 204 -13.33 -19.02 -7.84
C PRO A 204 -14.84 -19.31 -7.77
N GLU A 205 -15.63 -18.46 -7.11
CA GLU A 205 -17.02 -18.73 -6.70
C GLU A 205 -18.10 -18.39 -7.76
N ALA A 206 -17.76 -18.29 -9.04
CA ALA A 206 -18.77 -18.07 -10.07
C ALA A 206 -19.79 -19.24 -10.08
N PRO A 207 -21.11 -18.97 -9.96
CA PRO A 207 -22.15 -20.00 -9.84
C PRO A 207 -22.23 -20.95 -11.05
N ASP A 208 -21.66 -20.56 -12.19
CA ASP A 208 -21.54 -21.42 -13.38
C ASP A 208 -20.62 -22.63 -13.14
N ARG A 209 -19.76 -22.61 -12.10
CA ARG A 209 -18.88 -23.74 -11.72
C ARG A 209 -19.46 -24.75 -10.75
N MET A 210 -20.59 -24.47 -10.07
CA MET A 210 -21.23 -25.52 -9.24
C MET A 210 -21.97 -26.56 -10.11
N ARG A 211 -22.12 -26.28 -11.40
CA ARG A 211 -22.39 -27.31 -12.39
C ARG A 211 -21.06 -27.99 -12.68
N GLN A 212 -20.77 -29.11 -12.02
CA GLN A 212 -19.86 -30.08 -12.63
C GLN A 212 -20.37 -30.31 -14.05
N PRO A 213 -19.57 -30.06 -15.10
CA PRO A 213 -19.88 -30.61 -16.39
C PRO A 213 -19.91 -32.13 -16.16
N ASP A 214 -21.09 -32.74 -16.24
CA ASP A 214 -21.18 -34.18 -16.33
C ASP A 214 -20.21 -34.60 -17.44
N LEU A 215 -19.27 -35.49 -17.12
CA LEU A 215 -18.34 -36.08 -18.08
C LEU A 215 -19.08 -36.34 -19.40
N HIS A 216 -18.76 -35.58 -20.45
CA HIS A 216 -19.46 -35.69 -21.72
C HIS A 216 -19.26 -37.09 -22.30
N GLY A 217 -20.35 -37.84 -22.43
CA GLY A 217 -20.42 -38.95 -23.38
C GLY A 217 -20.30 -38.35 -24.77
N GLY A 218 -19.28 -38.77 -25.52
CA GLY A 218 -18.90 -38.19 -26.80
C GLY A 218 -20.09 -37.97 -27.74
N ASP A 219 -20.20 -36.75 -28.24
CA ASP A 219 -20.21 -36.42 -29.67
C ASP A 219 -20.52 -34.92 -29.83
N GLY A 220 -19.51 -34.18 -30.29
CA GLY A 220 -19.61 -32.93 -31.06
C GLY A 220 -20.54 -31.80 -30.57
N ASP A 221 -19.97 -30.84 -29.85
CA ASP A 221 -20.16 -29.42 -30.14
C ASP A 221 -18.95 -28.62 -29.61
N GLU A 222 -18.13 -28.04 -30.50
CA GLU A 222 -16.98 -27.20 -30.15
C GLU A 222 -17.46 -25.78 -29.77
N SER A 223 -18.22 -25.70 -28.67
CA SER A 223 -18.49 -24.42 -28.02
C SER A 223 -17.27 -24.06 -27.18
N PHE A 224 -16.68 -22.88 -27.42
CA PHE A 224 -15.54 -22.33 -26.69
C PHE A 224 -15.74 -22.39 -25.16
N ASP A 225 -15.20 -23.43 -24.55
CA ASP A 225 -14.89 -23.53 -23.12
C ASP A 225 -13.42 -23.11 -22.99
N GLY A 226 -13.21 -21.81 -22.73
CA GLY A 226 -11.92 -21.38 -22.19
C GLY A 226 -11.79 -22.01 -20.81
N SER A 227 -10.77 -22.84 -20.63
CA SER A 227 -10.51 -23.48 -19.35
C SER A 227 -10.37 -22.41 -18.25
N VAL A 228 -10.68 -22.74 -17.00
CA VAL A 228 -10.64 -21.80 -15.86
C VAL A 228 -9.28 -21.08 -15.72
N ASP A 229 -8.20 -21.72 -16.16
CA ASP A 229 -6.86 -21.15 -16.20
C ASP A 229 -6.75 -20.02 -17.25
N ASP A 230 -7.46 -20.11 -18.37
CA ASP A 230 -7.39 -19.15 -19.48
C ASP A 230 -7.95 -17.77 -19.08
N LEU A 231 -9.03 -17.71 -18.29
CA LEU A 231 -9.62 -16.43 -17.85
C LEU A 231 -8.72 -15.65 -16.90
N TRP A 232 -8.10 -16.36 -15.94
CA TRP A 232 -7.15 -15.74 -15.03
C TRP A 232 -5.88 -15.32 -15.78
N ASP A 233 -5.37 -16.16 -16.68
CA ASP A 233 -4.18 -15.81 -17.47
C ASP A 233 -4.43 -14.60 -18.37
N GLU A 234 -5.62 -14.50 -18.98
CA GLU A 234 -6.00 -13.32 -19.75
C GLU A 234 -6.01 -12.07 -18.86
N ALA A 235 -6.66 -12.13 -17.69
CA ALA A 235 -6.69 -11.03 -16.75
C ALA A 235 -5.29 -10.64 -16.27
N ARG A 236 -4.45 -11.62 -15.95
CA ARG A 236 -3.05 -11.43 -15.53
C ARG A 236 -2.25 -10.73 -16.61
N VAL A 237 -2.35 -11.15 -17.86
CA VAL A 237 -1.66 -10.53 -19.00
C VAL A 237 -2.13 -9.09 -19.19
N MET A 238 -3.43 -8.82 -19.09
CA MET A 238 -3.94 -7.44 -19.13
C MET A 238 -3.35 -6.60 -18.00
N VAL A 239 -3.38 -7.08 -16.75
CA VAL A 239 -2.76 -6.34 -15.63
C VAL A 239 -1.26 -6.10 -15.86
N GLU A 240 -0.55 -7.03 -16.49
CA GLU A 240 0.88 -6.91 -16.78
C GLU A 240 1.24 -5.84 -17.81
N THR A 241 0.29 -5.41 -18.65
CA THR A 241 0.53 -4.34 -19.63
C THR A 241 0.45 -2.93 -19.04
N ILE A 242 0.07 -2.78 -17.76
CA ILE A 242 -0.07 -1.46 -17.13
C ILE A 242 1.31 -0.87 -16.86
N ASP A 243 1.66 0.22 -17.55
CA ASP A 243 2.93 0.88 -17.30
C ASP A 243 2.89 1.77 -16.05
N ALA A 244 4.07 1.97 -15.43
CA ALA A 244 4.21 2.83 -14.25
C ALA A 244 3.78 4.28 -14.54
N ASP A 245 4.00 4.75 -15.77
CA ASP A 245 3.56 6.06 -16.24
C ASP A 245 2.02 6.15 -16.24
N GLU A 246 1.30 5.10 -16.62
CA GLU A 246 -0.18 5.11 -16.60
C GLU A 246 -0.74 5.11 -15.18
N LEU A 247 -0.07 4.41 -14.25
CA LEU A 247 -0.42 4.41 -12.83
C LEU A 247 -0.23 5.78 -12.18
N THR A 248 0.72 6.55 -12.68
CA THR A 248 1.14 7.82 -12.08
C THR A 248 0.73 9.06 -12.89
N ASP A 249 0.10 8.90 -14.07
CA ASP A 249 -0.32 10.03 -14.89
C ASP A 249 -1.53 10.75 -14.26
N PRO A 250 -1.44 12.07 -13.97
CA PRO A 250 -2.55 12.85 -13.41
C PRO A 250 -3.75 13.00 -14.37
N THR A 251 -3.56 12.76 -15.67
CA THR A 251 -4.61 12.81 -16.69
C THR A 251 -5.33 11.46 -16.90
N VAL A 252 -4.74 10.38 -16.38
CA VAL A 252 -5.29 9.02 -16.40
C VAL A 252 -5.74 8.67 -14.98
N GLY A 253 -6.98 9.04 -14.64
CA GLY A 253 -7.58 8.64 -13.37
C GLY A 253 -7.85 7.13 -13.29
N THR A 254 -7.97 6.61 -12.07
CA THR A 254 -8.18 5.20 -11.77
C THR A 254 -9.29 4.54 -12.60
N GLU A 255 -10.47 5.15 -12.69
CA GLU A 255 -11.60 4.60 -13.46
C GLU A 255 -11.32 4.57 -14.97
N ARG A 256 -10.57 5.55 -15.48
CA ARG A 256 -10.16 5.59 -16.88
C ARG A 256 -9.15 4.50 -17.20
N LEU A 257 -8.20 4.25 -16.29
CA LEU A 257 -7.27 3.13 -16.39
C LEU A 257 -8.02 1.79 -16.43
N LEU A 258 -8.96 1.59 -15.49
CA LEU A 258 -9.78 0.38 -15.43
C LEU A 258 -10.62 0.18 -16.70
N PHE A 259 -11.20 1.26 -17.25
CA PHE A 259 -11.92 1.20 -18.51
C PHE A 259 -10.99 0.83 -19.67
N ARG A 260 -9.84 1.48 -19.81
CA ARG A 260 -8.85 1.14 -20.87
C ARG A 260 -8.49 -0.34 -20.84
N LEU A 261 -8.28 -0.87 -19.64
CA LEU A 261 -7.85 -2.24 -19.43
C LEU A 261 -8.94 -3.29 -19.70
N PHE A 262 -10.17 -3.03 -19.25
CA PHE A 262 -11.21 -4.06 -19.15
C PHE A 262 -12.53 -3.70 -19.85
N HIS A 263 -12.56 -2.69 -20.72
CA HIS A 263 -13.79 -2.28 -21.42
C HIS A 263 -14.45 -3.40 -22.21
N GLU A 264 -13.67 -4.30 -22.83
CA GLU A 264 -14.20 -5.43 -23.60
C GLU A 264 -14.84 -6.53 -22.72
N ARG A 265 -14.42 -6.62 -21.45
CA ARG A 265 -14.83 -7.69 -20.52
C ARG A 265 -15.87 -7.23 -19.48
N GLY A 266 -16.29 -5.97 -19.53
CA GLY A 266 -17.34 -5.42 -18.68
C GLY A 266 -16.87 -5.13 -17.26
N VAL A 267 -16.00 -4.12 -17.10
CA VAL A 267 -15.59 -3.64 -15.78
C VAL A 267 -16.70 -2.86 -15.08
N ARG A 268 -16.90 -3.18 -13.81
CA ARG A 268 -17.78 -2.49 -12.88
C ARG A 268 -16.96 -1.91 -11.74
N VAL A 269 -17.07 -0.60 -11.53
CA VAL A 269 -16.46 0.11 -10.40
C VAL A 269 -17.48 0.29 -9.27
N TYR A 270 -16.99 0.32 -8.04
CA TYR A 270 -17.76 0.55 -6.83
C TYR A 270 -17.41 1.91 -6.22
N PRO A 271 -18.21 2.43 -5.26
CA PRO A 271 -17.94 3.71 -4.63
C PRO A 271 -16.51 3.79 -4.06
N PRO A 272 -15.78 4.87 -4.35
CA PRO A 272 -14.41 5.01 -3.87
C PRO A 272 -14.36 5.23 -2.36
N GLN A 273 -13.29 4.71 -1.74
CA GLN A 273 -12.99 4.89 -0.33
C GLN A 273 -11.78 5.81 -0.17
N ALA A 274 -11.96 6.94 0.52
CA ALA A 274 -10.84 7.84 0.83
C ALA A 274 -9.90 7.22 1.87
N VAL A 275 -8.62 7.56 1.77
CA VAL A 275 -7.58 7.21 2.75
C VAL A 275 -6.85 8.46 3.21
N TYR A 276 -6.37 8.45 4.45
CA TYR A 276 -5.77 9.62 5.08
C TYR A 276 -4.51 9.27 5.86
N ASP A 277 -3.51 10.14 5.80
CA ASP A 277 -2.34 10.09 6.67
C ASP A 277 -2.75 10.52 8.07
N GLN A 278 -2.89 9.54 8.96
CA GLN A 278 -3.36 9.76 10.33
C GLN A 278 -2.61 8.86 11.30
N CYS A 279 -1.75 9.48 12.11
CA CYS A 279 -1.05 8.77 13.17
C CYS A 279 -1.91 8.65 14.43
N ALA A 280 -1.87 7.48 15.08
CA ALA A 280 -2.58 7.21 16.33
C ALA A 280 -1.81 7.63 17.59
N CYS A 281 -0.71 8.39 17.46
CA CYS A 281 0.08 8.85 18.59
C CYS A 281 -0.72 9.85 19.44
N SER A 282 -0.57 9.75 20.75
CA SER A 282 -1.15 10.70 21.69
C SER A 282 -0.17 10.91 22.84
N ARG A 283 -0.29 12.05 23.52
CA ARG A 283 0.49 12.34 24.73
C ARG A 283 0.34 11.23 25.76
N GLU A 284 -0.87 10.69 25.91
CA GLU A 284 -1.18 9.60 26.85
C GLU A 284 -0.44 8.30 26.51
N LYS A 285 -0.50 7.85 25.25
CA LYS A 285 0.21 6.64 24.81
C LYS A 285 1.72 6.76 24.97
N LEU A 286 2.28 7.93 24.66
CA LEU A 286 3.71 8.17 24.83
C LEU A 286 4.10 8.23 26.30
N ARG A 287 3.27 8.81 27.17
CA ARG A 287 3.48 8.78 28.62
C ARG A 287 3.49 7.34 29.13
N ASP A 288 2.56 6.49 28.69
CA ASP A 288 2.49 5.09 29.12
C ASP A 288 3.72 4.29 28.65
N VAL A 289 4.23 4.58 27.44
CA VAL A 289 5.51 4.04 26.96
C VAL A 289 6.66 4.52 27.84
N LEU A 290 6.76 5.81 28.11
CA LEU A 290 7.82 6.37 28.97
C LEU A 290 7.76 5.83 30.40
N ALA A 291 6.58 5.57 30.94
CA ALA A 291 6.39 4.99 32.26
C ALA A 291 6.89 3.53 32.37
N SER A 292 7.11 2.85 31.24
CA SER A 292 7.68 1.50 31.21
C SER A 292 9.21 1.47 31.30
N PHE A 293 9.88 2.61 31.12
CA PHE A 293 11.33 2.73 31.25
C PHE A 293 11.75 2.84 32.72
N SER A 294 12.98 2.42 33.01
CA SER A 294 13.58 2.59 34.33
C SER A 294 13.88 4.06 34.64
N GLN A 295 13.99 4.39 35.93
CA GLN A 295 14.29 5.76 36.35
C GLN A 295 15.65 6.25 35.81
N GLU A 296 16.65 5.37 35.70
CA GLU A 296 17.97 5.70 35.15
C GLU A 296 17.90 6.06 33.65
N GLU A 297 17.08 5.34 32.87
CA GLU A 297 16.85 5.63 31.44
C GLU A 297 16.13 6.98 31.26
N ILE A 298 15.15 7.27 32.11
CA ILE A 298 14.45 8.57 32.11
C ILE A 298 15.43 9.69 32.46
N GLU A 299 16.21 9.57 33.54
CA GLU A 299 17.14 10.60 34.01
C GLU A 299 18.25 10.90 32.99
N SER A 300 18.73 9.88 32.26
CA SER A 300 19.71 10.09 31.18
C SER A 300 19.16 10.81 29.95
N THR A 301 17.83 10.88 29.81
CA THR A 301 17.14 11.52 28.69
C THR A 301 16.63 12.93 29.04
N VAL A 302 16.68 13.35 30.32
CA VAL A 302 16.24 14.68 30.73
C VAL A 302 17.27 15.74 30.34
N GLU A 303 16.85 16.69 29.49
CA GLU A 303 17.61 17.90 29.19
C GLU A 303 16.81 19.11 29.69
N ASP A 304 17.42 20.00 30.48
CA ASP A 304 16.77 21.20 31.04
C ASP A 304 15.44 20.95 31.79
N GLY A 305 15.27 19.76 32.37
CA GLY A 305 14.07 19.37 33.13
C GLY A 305 12.90 18.88 32.29
N VAL A 306 13.07 18.78 30.97
CA VAL A 306 12.06 18.28 30.03
C VAL A 306 12.54 17.04 29.29
N ILE A 307 11.59 16.22 28.87
CA ILE A 307 11.81 15.04 28.02
C ILE A 307 11.07 15.32 26.72
N SER A 308 11.80 15.35 25.60
CA SER A 308 11.22 15.47 24.26
C SER A 308 11.20 14.10 23.58
N VAL A 309 10.01 13.66 23.15
CA VAL A 309 9.83 12.44 22.37
C VAL A 309 9.26 12.80 21.01
N THR A 310 9.99 12.48 19.95
CA THR A 310 9.50 12.64 18.58
C THR A 310 8.92 11.31 18.09
N CYS A 311 7.69 11.34 17.59
CA CYS A 311 7.09 10.15 17.01
C CYS A 311 7.70 9.87 15.63
N GLU A 312 8.36 8.73 15.46
CA GLU A 312 8.98 8.30 14.19
C GLU A 312 8.00 8.23 13.01
N PHE A 313 6.69 8.08 13.23
CA PHE A 313 5.72 8.00 12.12
C PHE A 313 5.31 9.37 11.57
N CYS A 314 4.93 10.30 12.45
CA CYS A 314 4.35 11.60 12.09
C CYS A 314 5.27 12.79 12.37
N SER A 315 6.49 12.55 12.88
CA SER A 315 7.48 13.56 13.24
C SER A 315 6.99 14.61 14.25
N THR A 316 5.88 14.33 14.95
CA THR A 316 5.36 15.22 16.00
C THR A 316 6.19 15.06 17.25
N THR A 317 6.76 16.16 17.75
CA THR A 317 7.50 16.20 19.01
C THR A 317 6.57 16.52 20.18
N TYR A 318 6.58 15.67 21.18
CA TYR A 318 5.86 15.83 22.44
C TYR A 318 6.84 16.15 23.56
N THR A 319 6.54 17.17 24.35
CA THR A 319 7.35 17.56 25.50
C THR A 319 6.65 17.22 26.80
N PHE A 320 7.36 16.53 27.69
CA PHE A 320 6.92 16.13 29.01
C PHE A 320 7.80 16.76 30.07
N GLU A 321 7.21 17.15 31.21
CA GLU A 321 8.00 17.53 32.37
C GLU A 321 8.52 16.27 33.07
N ALA A 322 9.76 16.30 33.59
CA ALA A 322 10.33 15.14 34.27
C ALA A 322 9.47 14.66 35.46
N THR A 323 8.68 15.55 36.08
CA THR A 323 7.75 15.21 37.16
C THR A 323 6.47 14.48 36.70
N GLU A 324 6.09 14.61 35.42
CA GLU A 324 4.89 13.98 34.85
C GLU A 324 5.09 12.48 34.54
N VAL A 325 6.36 12.06 34.39
CA VAL A 325 6.74 10.75 33.83
C VAL A 325 7.40 9.83 34.87
N ARG A 326 7.82 10.37 36.02
CA ARG A 326 8.45 9.56 37.07
C ARG A 326 7.49 8.48 37.58
N PRO A 327 7.91 7.20 37.60
CA PRO A 327 7.13 6.16 38.26
C PRO A 327 6.98 6.52 39.74
N GLN A 328 5.76 6.34 40.29
CA GLN A 328 5.50 6.47 41.72
C GLN A 328 6.12 5.31 42.51
#